data_AF-A0A958SQ80-F1
#
_entry.id   AF-A0A958SQ80-F1
#
_cell.length_a   1.000
_cell.length_b   1.000
_cell.length_c   1.000
_cell.angle_alpha   90.00
_cell.angle_beta   90.00
_cell.angle_gamma   90.00
#
_symmetry.space_group_name_H-M   'P 1'
#
loop_
_entity.id
_entity.type
_entity.pdbx_description
1 polymer ?
#
loop_
_entity_poly.entity_id
_entity_poly.type
_entity_poly.pdbx_seq_one_letter_code
_entity_poly.pdbx_strand_id
1 'polypeptide(L)'
;MKILFANVSLPVASRGKIPISILLFFSCFISVKAQEKQQDSTQLKVLDEVLVKAVRVNATSPITHSNVDKEALEKRNLGQDIPILLNYLPSVVTTTDAGAGVGYTGIRIRGVNAQSTNVTINGIPYNDAESLGTFWVNLGDFASSVESLQLQRGVGTSTNGSGAFGASVNILT
;
A
#
# COMPACT_ATOMS: atom_id res chain seq x y z
N MET A 1 45.16 52.62 44.12
CA MET A 1 44.45 51.32 44.14
C MET A 1 44.84 50.51 42.89
N LYS A 2 46.12 50.28 42.60
CA LYS A 2 46.91 49.05 42.88
C LYS A 2 46.09 47.83 43.29
N ILE A 3 45.68 46.98 42.33
CA ILE A 3 45.55 45.53 42.52
C ILE A 3 45.97 44.80 41.22
N LEU A 4 47.13 44.16 41.35
CA LEU A 4 47.72 42.99 40.68
C LEU A 4 47.44 42.66 39.21
N PHE A 5 48.46 42.93 38.38
CA PHE A 5 48.94 41.98 37.38
C PHE A 5 49.51 40.76 38.12
N ALA A 6 48.86 39.59 38.01
CA ALA A 6 49.43 38.33 38.47
C ALA A 6 50.05 37.58 37.28
N ASN A 7 51.38 37.44 37.34
CA ASN A 7 52.21 36.64 36.46
C ASN A 7 51.60 35.26 36.20
N VAL A 8 51.17 35.02 34.96
CA VAL A 8 51.06 33.65 34.44
C VAL A 8 52.47 33.23 34.03
N SER A 9 53.19 32.62 34.96
CA SER A 9 54.46 31.96 34.69
C SER A 9 54.18 30.72 33.83
N LEU A 10 54.47 30.81 32.53
CA LEU A 10 54.59 29.62 31.67
C LEU A 10 55.71 28.75 32.25
N PRO A 11 55.47 27.46 32.55
CA PRO A 11 56.54 26.58 32.98
C PRO A 11 57.50 26.40 31.81
N VAL A 12 58.75 26.79 32.04
CA VAL A 12 59.90 26.49 31.19
C VAL A 12 59.88 25.00 30.86
N ALA A 13 59.82 24.69 29.55
CA ALA A 13 59.89 23.34 29.03
C ALA A 13 61.17 22.66 29.52
N SER A 14 61.04 21.73 30.46
CA SER A 14 62.10 20.76 30.68
C SER A 14 62.16 19.87 29.44
N ARG A 15 63.37 19.57 28.96
CA ARG A 15 63.61 18.63 27.86
C ARG A 15 63.29 17.19 28.32
N GLY A 16 62.03 16.92 28.62
CA GLY A 16 61.49 15.59 28.82
C GLY A 16 60.99 15.05 27.49
N LYS A 17 61.54 13.91 27.04
CA LYS A 17 61.08 13.20 25.85
C LYS A 17 59.58 12.91 26.01
N ILE A 18 58.73 13.54 25.20
CA ILE A 18 57.29 13.25 25.19
C ILE A 18 57.14 11.79 24.76
N PRO A 19 56.56 10.90 25.58
CA PRO A 19 56.45 9.49 25.23
C PRO A 19 55.53 9.34 24.02
N ILE A 20 55.97 8.54 23.04
CA ILE A 20 55.26 8.27 21.78
C ILE A 20 53.83 7.78 22.04
N SER A 21 53.55 7.16 23.20
CA SER A 21 52.20 6.75 23.59
C SER A 21 51.23 7.91 23.77
N ILE A 22 51.66 9.09 24.24
CA ILE A 22 50.80 10.27 24.40
C ILE A 22 50.44 10.87 23.04
N LEU A 23 51.36 10.84 22.08
CA LEU A 23 51.10 11.27 20.71
C LEU A 23 50.15 10.31 19.97
N LEU A 24 50.28 9.00 20.22
CA LEU A 24 49.38 7.97 19.69
C LEU A 24 47.97 8.09 20.28
N PHE A 25 47.86 8.43 21.56
CA PHE A 25 46.58 8.65 22.23
C PHE A 25 45.88 9.90 21.68
N PHE A 26 46.63 10.98 21.43
CA PHE A 26 46.08 12.21 20.85
C PHE A 26 45.64 12.04 19.39
N SER A 27 46.38 11.25 18.61
CA SER A 27 45.99 10.83 17.25
C SER A 27 44.66 10.07 17.23
N CYS A 28 44.44 9.17 18.21
CA CYS A 28 43.20 8.40 18.32
C CYS A 28 41.97 9.28 18.61
N PHE A 29 42.13 10.36 19.41
CA PHE A 29 41.05 11.31 19.68
C PHE A 29 40.57 12.09 18.45
N ILE A 30 41.46 12.34 17.48
CA ILE A 30 41.10 13.09 16.26
C ILE A 30 40.26 12.22 15.32
N SER A 31 40.55 10.93 15.21
CA SER A 31 39.79 10.00 14.36
C SER A 31 38.35 9.79 14.86
N VAL A 32 38.12 9.83 16.17
CA VAL A 32 36.76 9.66 16.75
C VAL A 32 35.85 10.84 16.44
N LYS A 33 36.40 12.05 16.22
CA LYS A 33 35.61 13.26 15.90
C LYS A 33 35.29 13.43 14.41
N ALA A 34 35.92 12.64 13.52
CA ALA A 34 35.73 12.75 12.07
C ALA A 34 34.55 11.94 11.53
N GLN A 35 33.88 11.15 12.38
CA GLN A 35 32.77 10.27 12.02
C GLN A 35 31.42 10.73 12.60
N GLU A 36 31.09 12.01 12.46
CA GLU A 36 29.70 12.43 12.54
C GLU A 36 29.04 12.33 11.17
N LYS A 37 28.11 11.38 11.03
CA LYS A 37 27.27 11.24 9.85
C LYS A 37 26.23 12.36 9.90
N GLN A 38 26.28 13.32 8.97
CA GLN A 38 25.31 14.41 8.90
C GLN A 38 23.89 13.84 8.84
N GLN A 39 23.08 14.15 9.85
CA GLN A 39 21.70 13.71 9.92
C GLN A 39 20.84 14.68 9.09
N ASP A 40 20.12 14.11 8.12
CA ASP A 40 19.27 14.84 7.18
C ASP A 40 18.22 15.68 7.93
N SER A 41 18.11 16.96 7.55
CA SER A 41 17.20 17.94 8.18
C SER A 41 15.73 17.77 7.76
N THR A 42 15.45 16.89 6.80
CA THR A 42 14.07 16.64 6.35
C THR A 42 13.28 15.83 7.37
N GLN A 43 12.12 16.35 7.77
CA GLN A 43 11.18 15.59 8.60
C GLN A 43 10.57 14.47 7.77
N LEU A 44 10.74 13.22 8.21
CA LEU A 44 10.06 12.06 7.65
C LEU A 44 8.55 12.21 7.87
N LYS A 45 7.85 12.65 6.82
CA LYS A 45 6.39 12.74 6.80
C LYS A 45 5.86 11.45 6.20
N VAL A 46 5.40 10.55 7.06
CA VAL A 46 4.61 9.39 6.62
C VAL A 46 3.27 9.94 6.14
N LEU A 47 3.02 9.85 4.83
CA LEU A 47 1.74 10.23 4.26
C LEU A 47 0.77 9.08 4.48
N ASP A 48 -0.43 9.39 4.99
CA ASP A 48 -1.52 8.42 5.05
C ASP A 48 -1.97 8.08 3.63
N GLU A 49 -2.29 6.81 3.42
CA GLU A 49 -2.85 6.33 2.17
C GLU A 49 -4.15 7.08 1.84
N VAL A 50 -4.20 7.69 0.65
CA VAL A 50 -5.40 8.37 0.16
C VAL A 50 -6.37 7.31 -0.36
N LEU A 51 -7.17 6.75 0.54
CA LEU A 51 -8.23 5.81 0.17
C LEU A 51 -9.28 6.56 -0.67
N VAL A 52 -9.44 6.17 -1.93
CA VAL A 52 -10.38 6.79 -2.87
C VAL A 52 -11.82 6.46 -2.47
N LYS A 53 -12.37 7.22 -1.50
CA LYS A 53 -13.77 7.10 -1.05
C LYS A 53 -14.77 7.36 -2.18
N ALA A 54 -14.37 8.04 -3.25
CA ALA A 54 -15.27 8.44 -4.33
C ALA A 54 -15.94 7.27 -5.06
N VAL A 55 -15.33 6.08 -5.06
CA VAL A 55 -15.82 4.94 -5.85
C VAL A 55 -16.66 3.95 -5.02
N ARG A 56 -16.55 4.00 -3.68
CA ARG A 56 -17.28 3.11 -2.76
C ARG A 56 -18.60 3.72 -2.31
N VAL A 57 -19.60 2.86 -2.15
CA VAL A 57 -20.93 3.18 -1.64
C VAL A 57 -20.90 3.26 -0.11
N ASN A 58 -21.54 4.31 0.43
CA ASN A 58 -21.76 4.47 1.86
C ASN A 58 -22.81 3.49 2.39
N ALA A 59 -22.67 3.04 3.65
CA ALA A 59 -23.59 2.09 4.28
C ALA A 59 -25.05 2.58 4.34
N THR A 60 -25.27 3.90 4.45
CA THR A 60 -26.60 4.52 4.50
C THR A 60 -27.23 4.74 3.12
N SER A 61 -26.49 4.46 2.04
CA SER A 61 -26.99 4.62 0.68
C SER A 61 -28.11 3.62 0.39
N PRO A 62 -29.20 4.03 -0.31
CA PRO A 62 -30.30 3.14 -0.67
C PRO A 62 -29.94 2.18 -1.83
N ILE A 63 -28.67 1.76 -1.91
CA ILE A 63 -28.14 0.90 -2.97
C ILE A 63 -27.64 -0.39 -2.34
N THR A 64 -28.01 -1.52 -2.94
CA THR A 64 -27.59 -2.84 -2.47
C THR A 64 -26.09 -3.04 -2.70
N HIS A 65 -25.34 -3.21 -1.61
CA HIS A 65 -23.91 -3.50 -1.66
C HIS A 65 -23.52 -4.57 -0.63
N SER A 66 -22.37 -5.19 -0.84
CA SER A 66 -21.73 -6.11 0.10
C SER A 66 -20.28 -5.71 0.25
N ASN A 67 -19.81 -5.59 1.49
CA ASN A 67 -18.39 -5.45 1.80
C ASN A 67 -17.85 -6.82 2.15
N VAL A 68 -16.68 -7.15 1.62
CA VAL A 68 -15.91 -8.34 1.92
C VAL A 68 -14.55 -7.86 2.43
N ASP A 69 -14.22 -8.22 3.66
CA ASP A 69 -12.93 -7.95 4.26
C ASP A 69 -11.91 -9.03 3.89
N LYS A 70 -10.64 -8.75 4.18
CA LYS A 70 -9.54 -9.66 3.94
C LYS A 70 -9.74 -10.99 4.65
N GLU A 71 -10.18 -10.97 5.90
CA GLU A 71 -10.38 -12.17 6.71
C GLU A 71 -11.46 -13.08 6.12
N ALA A 72 -12.52 -12.53 5.50
CA ALA A 72 -13.52 -13.33 4.79
C ALA A 72 -12.99 -13.89 3.47
N LEU A 73 -12.11 -13.17 2.76
CA LEU A 73 -11.46 -13.67 1.55
C LEU A 73 -10.47 -14.79 1.88
N GLU A 74 -9.59 -14.59 2.85
CA GLU A 74 -8.55 -15.54 3.26
C GLU A 74 -9.12 -16.91 3.65
N LYS A 75 -10.26 -16.95 4.35
CA LYS A 75 -10.93 -18.20 4.73
C LYS A 75 -11.34 -19.09 3.55
N ARG A 76 -11.51 -18.51 2.37
CA ARG A 76 -11.95 -19.20 1.15
C ARG A 76 -10.90 -19.14 0.04
N ASN A 77 -9.82 -18.39 0.22
CA ASN A 77 -8.80 -18.22 -0.79
C ASN A 77 -7.91 -19.47 -0.84
N LEU A 78 -8.10 -20.25 -1.90
CA LEU A 78 -7.25 -21.39 -2.27
C LEU A 78 -6.39 -21.08 -3.51
N GLY A 79 -6.15 -19.80 -3.80
CA GLY A 79 -5.53 -19.32 -5.03
C GLY A 79 -6.50 -19.19 -6.20
N GLN A 80 -7.80 -18.99 -5.91
CA GLN A 80 -8.85 -18.87 -6.91
C GLN A 80 -9.10 -17.41 -7.29
N ASP A 81 -9.64 -17.19 -8.49
CA ASP A 81 -9.93 -15.84 -8.97
C ASP A 81 -11.06 -15.19 -8.16
N ILE A 82 -11.04 -13.85 -8.11
CA ILE A 82 -12.04 -13.03 -7.40
C ILE A 82 -13.50 -13.45 -7.70
N PRO A 83 -13.93 -13.70 -8.96
CA PRO A 83 -15.30 -14.13 -9.21
C PRO A 83 -15.72 -15.30 -8.33
N ILE A 84 -14.90 -16.35 -8.27
CA ILE A 84 -15.19 -17.57 -7.53
C ILE A 84 -15.35 -17.28 -6.05
N LEU A 85 -14.47 -16.43 -5.50
CA LEU A 85 -14.53 -16.03 -4.10
C LEU A 85 -15.80 -15.23 -3.78
N LEU A 86 -16.47 -14.62 -4.76
CA LEU A 86 -17.70 -13.84 -4.60
C LEU A 86 -18.99 -14.64 -4.85
N ASN A 87 -18.91 -15.91 -5.25
CA ASN A 87 -20.09 -16.70 -5.65
C ASN A 87 -21.14 -16.89 -4.54
N TYR A 88 -20.74 -16.79 -3.27
CA TYR A 88 -21.59 -16.89 -2.09
C TYR A 88 -22.41 -15.61 -1.84
N LEU A 89 -22.06 -14.51 -2.50
CA LEU A 89 -22.79 -13.25 -2.35
C LEU A 89 -24.13 -13.33 -3.09
N PRO A 90 -25.18 -12.66 -2.58
CA PRO A 90 -26.49 -12.66 -3.22
C PRO A 90 -26.43 -12.14 -4.66
N SER A 91 -27.14 -12.84 -5.54
CA SER A 91 -27.26 -12.48 -6.97
C SER A 91 -25.92 -12.44 -7.72
N VAL A 92 -24.91 -13.21 -7.29
CA VAL A 92 -23.67 -13.43 -8.03
C VAL A 92 -23.67 -14.83 -8.63
N VAL A 93 -23.41 -14.91 -9.93
CA VAL A 93 -23.25 -16.17 -10.65
C VAL A 93 -21.90 -16.14 -11.33
N THR A 94 -21.12 -17.19 -11.15
CA THR A 94 -19.76 -17.28 -11.69
C THR A 94 -19.66 -18.40 -12.68
N THR A 95 -18.83 -18.22 -13.70
CA THR A 95 -18.45 -19.27 -14.65
C THR A 95 -16.95 -19.47 -14.61
N THR A 96 -16.49 -20.67 -14.90
CA THR A 96 -15.07 -21.00 -15.05
C THR A 96 -14.95 -21.94 -16.24
N ASP A 97 -13.99 -21.70 -17.10
CA ASP A 97 -13.77 -22.53 -18.30
C ASP A 97 -13.35 -23.96 -17.94
N ALA A 98 -12.42 -24.10 -17.00
CA ALA A 98 -11.81 -25.39 -16.64
C ALA A 98 -12.34 -26.02 -15.33
N GLY A 99 -13.32 -25.41 -14.67
CA GLY A 99 -13.88 -25.92 -13.40
C GLY A 99 -13.00 -25.68 -12.16
N ALA A 100 -11.72 -25.36 -12.32
CA ALA A 100 -10.78 -25.13 -11.21
C ALA A 100 -10.98 -23.78 -10.50
N GLY A 101 -11.68 -22.83 -11.12
CA GLY A 101 -11.87 -21.50 -10.55
C GLY A 101 -10.67 -20.56 -10.70
N VAL A 102 -9.79 -20.85 -11.65
CA VAL A 102 -8.64 -20.03 -12.05
C VAL A 102 -8.65 -19.86 -13.57
N GLY A 103 -8.20 -18.70 -14.05
CA GLY A 103 -8.03 -18.42 -15.48
C GLY A 103 -9.22 -17.68 -16.08
N TYR A 104 -9.86 -18.25 -17.11
CA TYR A 104 -11.05 -17.65 -17.72
C TYR A 104 -12.28 -17.83 -16.82
N THR A 105 -12.31 -17.05 -15.74
CA THR A 105 -13.46 -16.93 -14.86
C THR A 105 -14.32 -15.74 -15.28
N GLY A 106 -15.63 -15.90 -15.16
CA GLY A 106 -16.62 -14.89 -15.49
C GLY A 106 -17.51 -14.62 -14.29
N ILE A 107 -18.06 -13.41 -14.24
CA ILE A 107 -19.01 -12.99 -13.21
C ILE A 107 -20.24 -12.38 -13.85
N ARG A 108 -21.41 -12.73 -13.32
CA ARG A 108 -22.70 -12.13 -13.65
C ARG A 108 -23.38 -11.70 -12.36
N ILE A 109 -23.82 -10.46 -12.31
CA ILE A 109 -24.45 -9.88 -11.13
C ILE A 109 -25.88 -9.50 -11.50
N ARG A 110 -26.86 -10.04 -10.76
CA ARG A 110 -28.31 -9.92 -11.07
C ARG A 110 -28.65 -10.35 -12.50
N GLY A 111 -27.94 -11.34 -13.03
CA GLY A 111 -28.11 -11.85 -14.40
C GLY A 111 -27.49 -10.98 -15.50
N VAL A 112 -26.86 -9.85 -15.16
CA VAL A 112 -26.19 -8.97 -16.12
C VAL A 112 -24.79 -9.48 -16.44
N ASN A 113 -24.34 -9.30 -17.68
CA ASN A 113 -23.01 -9.73 -18.15
C ASN A 113 -21.85 -8.96 -17.47
N ALA A 114 -20.65 -9.53 -17.53
CA ALA A 114 -19.44 -8.92 -16.97
C ALA A 114 -19.07 -7.58 -17.63
N GLN A 115 -19.40 -7.38 -18.92
CA GLN A 115 -19.11 -6.14 -19.65
C GLN A 115 -19.88 -4.92 -19.12
N SER A 116 -21.00 -5.15 -18.41
CA SER A 116 -21.75 -4.08 -17.72
C SER A 116 -21.38 -3.96 -16.24
N THR A 117 -20.30 -4.63 -15.82
CA THR A 117 -19.77 -4.55 -14.45
C THR A 117 -18.49 -3.77 -14.49
N ASN A 118 -18.48 -2.62 -13.81
CA ASN A 118 -17.27 -1.82 -13.68
C ASN A 118 -16.40 -2.37 -12.54
N VAL A 119 -15.15 -2.69 -12.82
CA VAL A 119 -14.18 -3.20 -11.86
C VAL A 119 -13.07 -2.17 -11.71
N THR A 120 -12.82 -1.76 -10.48
CA THR A 120 -11.75 -0.81 -10.15
C THR A 120 -10.83 -1.39 -9.09
N ILE A 121 -9.52 -1.19 -9.26
CA ILE A 121 -8.49 -1.54 -8.29
C ILE A 121 -7.89 -0.23 -7.78
N ASN A 122 -7.94 0.00 -6.47
CA ASN A 122 -7.48 1.24 -5.82
C ASN A 122 -8.10 2.51 -6.44
N GLY A 123 -9.37 2.40 -6.89
CA GLY A 123 -10.11 3.48 -7.54
C GLY A 123 -9.78 3.70 -9.02
N ILE A 124 -8.82 2.95 -9.59
CA ILE A 124 -8.46 2.99 -11.01
C ILE A 124 -9.25 1.92 -11.76
N PRO A 125 -9.93 2.25 -12.87
CA PRO A 125 -10.68 1.26 -13.65
C PRO A 125 -9.75 0.23 -14.30
N TYR A 126 -10.13 -1.03 -14.17
CA TYR A 126 -9.38 -2.18 -14.67
C TYR A 126 -10.05 -2.84 -15.88
N ASN A 127 -11.32 -2.54 -16.16
CA ASN A 127 -11.96 -3.03 -17.38
C ASN A 127 -11.13 -2.66 -18.62
N ASP A 128 -11.06 -3.60 -19.55
CA ASP A 128 -10.43 -3.37 -20.84
C ASP A 128 -11.25 -2.38 -21.67
N ALA A 129 -10.58 -1.45 -22.35
CA ALA A 129 -11.22 -0.33 -23.02
C ALA A 129 -11.97 -0.74 -24.30
N GLU A 130 -11.54 -1.82 -24.96
CA GLU A 130 -12.15 -2.30 -26.20
C GLU A 130 -13.30 -3.27 -25.93
N SER A 131 -13.05 -4.28 -25.09
CA SER A 131 -14.02 -5.34 -24.81
C SER A 131 -14.98 -5.00 -23.66
N LEU A 132 -14.67 -3.98 -22.85
CA LEU A 132 -15.37 -3.60 -21.61
C LEU A 132 -15.36 -4.69 -20.52
N GLY A 133 -14.71 -5.83 -20.78
CA GLY A 133 -14.63 -6.97 -19.87
C GLY A 133 -13.53 -6.83 -18.83
N THR A 134 -13.54 -7.76 -17.87
CA THR A 134 -12.44 -7.93 -16.92
C THR A 134 -11.82 -9.31 -17.12
N PHE A 135 -10.51 -9.33 -17.32
CA PHE A 135 -9.75 -10.56 -17.57
C PHE A 135 -9.04 -11.03 -16.30
N TRP A 136 -9.76 -11.75 -15.44
CA TRP A 136 -9.24 -12.24 -14.16
C TRP A 136 -8.04 -13.18 -14.29
N VAL A 137 -7.90 -13.86 -15.44
CA VAL A 137 -6.70 -14.66 -15.81
C VAL A 137 -5.40 -13.88 -15.71
N ASN A 138 -5.44 -12.56 -15.90
CA ASN A 138 -4.25 -11.69 -15.79
C ASN A 138 -3.91 -11.35 -14.33
N LEU A 139 -4.74 -11.77 -13.38
CA LEU A 139 -4.66 -11.46 -11.95
C LEU A 139 -4.48 -12.75 -11.13
N GLY A 140 -3.43 -13.51 -11.44
CA GLY A 140 -3.11 -14.78 -10.75
C GLY A 140 -2.89 -14.57 -9.25
N ASP A 141 -3.63 -15.32 -8.44
CA ASP A 141 -3.66 -15.21 -6.96
C ASP A 141 -3.85 -13.78 -6.41
N PHE A 142 -4.54 -12.93 -7.17
CA PHE A 142 -4.71 -11.54 -6.78
C PHE A 142 -5.49 -11.36 -5.46
N ALA A 143 -6.35 -12.32 -5.12
CA ALA A 143 -7.09 -12.34 -3.86
C ALA A 143 -6.20 -12.27 -2.62
N SER A 144 -4.98 -12.83 -2.66
CA SER A 144 -4.01 -12.78 -1.57
C SER A 144 -3.48 -11.37 -1.29
N SER A 145 -3.60 -10.46 -2.26
CA SER A 145 -3.20 -9.06 -2.12
C SER A 145 -4.39 -8.12 -1.87
N VAL A 146 -5.62 -8.63 -1.75
CA VAL A 146 -6.79 -7.77 -1.52
C VAL A 146 -6.97 -7.53 -0.03
N GLU A 147 -6.96 -6.26 0.37
CA GLU A 147 -7.27 -5.81 1.73
C GLU A 147 -8.79 -5.67 1.94
N SER A 148 -9.51 -5.17 0.94
CA SER A 148 -10.98 -5.14 0.99
C SER A 148 -11.62 -5.10 -0.38
N LEU A 149 -12.84 -5.62 -0.46
CA LEU A 149 -13.64 -5.61 -1.67
C LEU A 149 -15.06 -5.13 -1.36
N GLN A 150 -15.62 -4.30 -2.23
CA GLN A 150 -17.04 -3.95 -2.20
C GLN A 150 -17.70 -4.28 -3.53
N LEU A 151 -18.74 -5.09 -3.46
CA LEU A 151 -19.63 -5.38 -4.58
C LEU A 151 -20.91 -4.55 -4.44
N GLN A 152 -21.11 -3.59 -5.34
CA GLN A 152 -22.37 -2.89 -5.55
C GLN A 152 -23.17 -3.58 -6.66
N ARG A 153 -24.46 -3.80 -6.43
CA ARG A 153 -25.35 -4.49 -7.38
C ARG A 153 -26.38 -3.51 -7.96
N GLY A 154 -26.58 -3.56 -9.28
CA GLY A 154 -27.37 -2.59 -10.03
C GLY A 154 -26.51 -1.43 -10.52
N VAL A 155 -27.16 -0.33 -10.92
CA VAL A 155 -26.47 0.86 -11.44
C VAL A 155 -25.44 1.35 -10.42
N GLY A 156 -24.18 1.34 -10.86
CA GLY A 156 -22.99 1.70 -10.12
C GLY A 156 -22.94 3.18 -9.76
N THR A 157 -22.36 3.53 -8.62
CA THR A 157 -22.07 4.94 -8.28
C THR A 157 -20.74 5.41 -8.86
N SER A 158 -19.90 4.48 -9.33
CA SER A 158 -18.62 4.82 -9.94
C SER A 158 -18.83 5.55 -11.26
N THR A 159 -18.27 6.75 -11.36
CA THR A 159 -18.15 7.51 -12.60
C THR A 159 -16.83 7.24 -13.34
N ASN A 160 -15.99 6.35 -12.81
CA ASN A 160 -14.64 6.08 -13.31
C ASN A 160 -14.59 4.72 -14.01
N GLY A 161 -14.33 4.69 -15.31
CA GLY A 161 -14.20 3.46 -16.10
C GLY A 161 -15.38 3.15 -17.01
N SER A 162 -15.62 1.85 -17.21
CA SER A 162 -16.72 1.37 -18.04
C SER A 162 -18.08 1.68 -17.41
N GLY A 163 -19.12 1.79 -18.24
CA GLY A 163 -20.48 2.07 -17.77
C GLY A 163 -20.98 0.99 -16.80
N ALA A 164 -21.13 1.34 -15.53
CA ALA A 164 -21.51 0.43 -14.45
C ALA A 164 -23.02 0.14 -14.40
N PHE A 165 -23.66 -0.22 -15.51
CA PHE A 165 -25.12 -0.41 -15.54
C PHE A 165 -25.58 -1.64 -14.74
N GLY A 166 -24.77 -2.70 -14.72
CA GLY A 166 -25.10 -3.95 -14.01
C GLY A 166 -24.61 -3.98 -12.57
N ALA A 167 -23.37 -3.56 -12.34
CA ALA A 167 -22.72 -3.60 -11.03
C ALA A 167 -21.42 -2.78 -10.99
N SER A 168 -20.89 -2.57 -9.78
CA SER A 168 -19.52 -2.09 -9.55
C SER A 168 -18.80 -2.98 -8.55
N VAL A 169 -17.56 -3.35 -8.86
CA VAL A 169 -16.65 -4.06 -7.97
C VAL A 169 -15.47 -3.15 -7.66
N ASN A 170 -15.37 -2.75 -6.40
CA ASN A 170 -14.29 -1.92 -5.89
C ASN A 170 -13.33 -2.78 -5.09
N ILE A 171 -12.07 -2.86 -5.53
CA ILE A 171 -11.04 -3.64 -4.88
C ILE A 171 -9.99 -2.67 -4.32
N LEU A 172 -9.62 -2.87 -3.06
CA LEU A 172 -8.51 -2.22 -2.40
C LEU A 172 -7.46 -3.29 -2.08
N THR A 173 -6.22 -3.04 -2.47
CA THR A 173 -5.07 -3.91 -2.19
C THR A 173 -4.14 -3.29 -1.18
#